data_AF-A0ABD1Q0U8-F1
#
_entry.id   AF-A0ABD1Q0U8-F1
#
_cell.length_a   1.000
_cell.length_b   1.000
_cell.length_c   1.000
_cell.angle_alpha   90.00
_cell.angle_beta   90.00
_cell.angle_gamma   90.00
#
_symmetry.space_group_name_H-M   'P 1'
#
loop_
_entity.id
_entity.type
_entity.pdbx_description
1 polymer ?
#
loop_
_entity_poly.entity_id
_entity_poly.type
_entity_poly.pdbx_seq_one_letter_code
_entity_poly.pdbx_strand_id
1 'polypeptide(L)'
;MEVAGYDRARELKAFDDAKTGVKGLVDARVEKIPQIFVSPSDNVEEVSDTNRADFSIPVIDLEAIENDPIGHEKIVEKIRDASETWGFFQVVNHGIPVSVLEEMLRGVRRFFEQETEVKKQFYTRDVTQKVVYNSNSDLYSSPVANWRDTFFCFMAPNPPKPEELPDACRDIQIEYSKHVLRLGFRLFGLLSEGSWT
;
A
#
# COMPACT_ATOMS: atom_id res chain seq x y z
N MET A 1 -9.56 -24.01 -15.51
CA MET A 1 -9.54 -25.49 -15.53
C MET A 1 -9.52 -25.97 -14.09
N GLU A 2 -10.62 -26.49 -13.56
CA GLU A 2 -10.61 -27.11 -12.22
C GLU A 2 -9.66 -28.32 -12.25
N VAL A 3 -8.61 -28.28 -11.45
CA VAL A 3 -7.76 -29.46 -11.25
C VAL A 3 -8.60 -30.47 -10.47
N ALA A 4 -8.89 -31.62 -11.08
CA ALA A 4 -9.71 -32.66 -10.44
C ALA A 4 -9.13 -33.01 -9.04
N GLY A 5 -9.94 -32.81 -8.00
CA GLY A 5 -9.54 -33.06 -6.60
C GLY A 5 -8.83 -31.89 -5.89
N TYR A 6 -8.77 -30.70 -6.48
CA TYR A 6 -8.27 -29.49 -5.81
C TYR A 6 -9.29 -28.94 -4.80
N ASP A 7 -8.89 -28.96 -3.53
CA ASP A 7 -9.65 -28.36 -2.43
C ASP A 7 -9.05 -26.98 -2.09
N ARG A 8 -9.60 -25.94 -2.73
CA ARG A 8 -9.21 -24.53 -2.50
C ARG A 8 -9.41 -24.12 -1.05
N ALA A 9 -10.51 -24.54 -0.42
CA ALA A 9 -10.83 -24.14 0.95
C ALA A 9 -9.77 -24.66 1.93
N ARG A 10 -9.32 -25.91 1.75
CA ARG A 10 -8.23 -26.49 2.53
C ARG A 10 -6.90 -25.78 2.30
N GLU A 11 -6.57 -25.42 1.07
CA GLU A 11 -5.32 -24.68 0.76
C GLU A 11 -5.32 -23.28 1.39
N LEU A 12 -6.43 -22.52 1.26
CA LEU A 12 -6.58 -21.22 1.91
C LEU A 12 -6.41 -21.33 3.43
N LYS A 13 -7.10 -22.30 4.05
CA LYS A 13 -7.03 -22.50 5.49
C LYS A 13 -5.61 -22.85 5.94
N ALA A 14 -4.93 -23.75 5.24
CA ALA A 14 -3.55 -24.13 5.57
C ALA A 14 -2.58 -22.94 5.44
N PHE A 15 -2.72 -22.14 4.38
CA PHE A 15 -1.94 -20.92 4.20
C PHE A 15 -2.18 -19.90 5.31
N ASP A 16 -3.45 -19.70 5.68
CA ASP A 16 -3.84 -18.76 6.73
C ASP A 16 -3.41 -19.20 8.13
N ASP A 17 -3.61 -20.47 8.48
CA ASP A 17 -3.22 -21.07 9.76
C ASP A 17 -1.70 -21.00 9.98
N ALA A 18 -0.91 -21.05 8.91
CA ALA A 18 0.55 -20.95 8.99
C ALA A 18 0.99 -19.56 9.50
N LYS A 19 0.21 -18.51 9.21
CA LYS A 19 0.47 -17.11 9.61
C LYS A 19 1.87 -16.60 9.20
N THR A 20 2.47 -17.23 8.21
CA THR A 20 3.82 -16.89 7.71
C THR A 20 3.77 -15.97 6.49
N GLY A 21 2.60 -15.91 5.85
CA GLY A 21 2.39 -15.16 4.62
C GLY A 21 3.17 -15.70 3.42
N VAL A 22 3.16 -14.92 2.34
CA VAL A 22 3.88 -15.19 1.09
C VAL A 22 5.39 -15.20 1.32
N LYS A 23 5.93 -14.32 2.17
CA LYS A 23 7.35 -14.36 2.55
C LYS A 23 7.73 -15.72 3.14
N GLY A 24 6.88 -16.34 3.96
CA GLY A 24 7.12 -17.68 4.47
C GLY A 24 7.24 -18.75 3.37
N LEU A 25 6.45 -18.63 2.29
CA LEU A 25 6.56 -19.52 1.12
C LEU A 25 7.88 -19.30 0.37
N VAL A 26 8.27 -18.03 0.19
CA VAL A 26 9.53 -17.64 -0.47
C VAL A 26 10.74 -18.14 0.33
N ASP A 27 10.74 -17.92 1.64
CA ASP A 27 11.83 -18.34 2.53
C ASP A 27 11.95 -19.88 2.58
N ALA A 28 10.82 -20.59 2.51
CA ALA A 28 10.77 -22.05 2.40
C ALA A 28 11.17 -22.60 1.01
N ARG A 29 11.41 -21.73 0.03
CA ARG A 29 11.80 -22.07 -1.35
C ARG A 29 10.84 -23.07 -2.01
N VAL A 30 9.54 -22.80 -1.93
CA VAL A 30 8.52 -23.66 -2.55
C VAL A 30 8.79 -23.85 -4.05
N GLU A 31 8.73 -25.09 -4.53
CA GLU A 31 9.00 -25.43 -5.93
C GLU A 31 7.87 -24.99 -6.87
N LYS A 32 6.65 -24.87 -6.35
CA LYS A 32 5.46 -24.49 -7.09
C LYS A 32 4.69 -23.42 -6.33
N ILE A 33 4.17 -22.44 -7.07
CA ILE A 33 3.25 -21.44 -6.54
C ILE A 33 1.93 -22.15 -6.17
N PRO A 34 1.42 -22.01 -4.93
CA PRO A 34 0.12 -22.53 -4.53
C PRO A 34 -1.01 -22.06 -5.44
N GLN A 35 -2.00 -22.91 -5.69
CA GLN A 35 -3.02 -22.64 -6.70
C GLN A 35 -3.93 -21.47 -6.31
N ILE A 36 -4.07 -21.16 -5.02
CA ILE A 36 -4.75 -19.95 -4.54
C ILE A 36 -4.19 -18.64 -5.13
N PHE A 37 -2.95 -18.58 -5.63
CA PHE A 37 -2.33 -17.39 -6.23
C PHE A 37 -2.32 -17.39 -7.76
N VAL A 38 -2.73 -18.49 -8.40
CA VAL A 38 -2.67 -18.62 -9.85
C VAL A 38 -3.96 -18.06 -10.46
N SER A 39 -3.84 -16.98 -11.24
CA SER A 39 -4.98 -16.44 -11.98
C SER A 39 -5.37 -17.37 -13.13
N PRO A 40 -6.67 -17.64 -13.36
CA PRO A 40 -7.11 -18.32 -14.57
C PRO A 40 -6.62 -17.55 -15.80
N SER A 41 -6.05 -18.27 -16.75
CA SER A 41 -5.42 -17.72 -17.97
C SER A 41 -6.36 -16.85 -18.83
N ASP A 42 -7.68 -16.90 -18.61
CA ASP A 42 -8.67 -16.09 -19.32
C ASP A 42 -8.74 -14.62 -18.84
N ASN A 43 -8.07 -14.28 -17.72
CA ASN A 43 -8.02 -12.92 -17.17
C ASN A 43 -6.72 -12.16 -17.49
N VAL A 44 -5.82 -12.78 -18.24
CA VAL A 44 -4.66 -12.06 -18.77
C VAL A 44 -5.12 -11.46 -20.08
N GLU A 45 -5.67 -10.25 -20.04
CA GLU A 45 -5.64 -9.42 -21.23
C GLU A 45 -4.16 -9.37 -21.63
N GLU A 46 -3.81 -10.02 -22.74
CA GLU A 46 -2.51 -9.82 -23.35
C GLU A 46 -2.38 -8.31 -23.47
N VAL A 47 -1.42 -7.73 -22.73
CA VAL A 47 -1.03 -6.34 -22.91
C VAL A 47 -0.38 -6.31 -24.28
N SER A 48 -1.22 -6.22 -25.32
CA SER A 48 -0.79 -6.01 -26.68
C SER A 48 -0.09 -4.66 -26.65
N ASP A 49 1.23 -4.68 -26.77
CA ASP A 49 2.06 -3.49 -26.99
C ASP A 49 1.62 -2.92 -28.36
N THR A 50 0.49 -2.22 -28.37
CA THR A 50 -0.06 -1.56 -29.55
C THR A 50 -0.13 -0.08 -29.24
N ASN A 51 0.91 0.63 -29.70
CA ASN A 51 1.08 2.07 -29.62
C ASN A 51 1.06 2.66 -28.19
N ARG A 52 2.20 2.56 -27.50
CA ARG A 52 2.50 3.50 -26.41
C ARG A 52 2.60 4.89 -27.04
N ALA A 53 1.49 5.63 -27.05
CA ALA A 53 1.63 7.08 -26.94
C ALA A 53 2.44 7.34 -25.66
N ASP A 54 3.26 8.40 -25.65
CA ASP A 54 4.05 8.81 -24.49
C ASP A 54 3.10 9.25 -23.35
N PHE A 55 2.47 8.29 -22.69
CA PHE A 55 1.61 8.50 -21.54
C PHE A 55 2.51 8.70 -20.33
N SER A 56 2.69 9.96 -19.93
CA SER A 56 3.38 10.33 -18.68
C SER A 56 2.36 10.66 -17.60
N ILE A 57 2.48 10.00 -16.45
CA ILE A 57 1.70 10.33 -15.25
C ILE A 57 2.00 11.78 -14.86
N PRO A 58 1.00 12.63 -14.59
CA PRO A 58 1.23 14.01 -14.18
C PRO A 58 2.12 14.11 -12.92
N VAL A 59 3.09 15.03 -12.94
CA VAL A 59 3.96 15.33 -11.80
C VAL A 59 3.69 16.76 -11.35
N ILE A 60 3.30 16.94 -10.09
CA ILE A 60 2.90 18.22 -9.52
C ILE A 60 3.93 18.66 -8.49
N ASP A 61 4.54 19.81 -8.74
CA ASP A 61 5.50 20.44 -7.84
C ASP A 61 4.76 21.30 -6.81
N LEU A 62 4.95 20.98 -5.52
CA LEU A 62 4.31 21.66 -4.40
C LEU A 62 5.17 22.78 -3.78
N GLU A 63 6.34 23.12 -4.32
CA GLU A 63 7.21 24.16 -3.75
C GLU A 63 6.57 25.56 -3.78
N ALA A 64 5.81 25.88 -4.83
CA ALA A 64 5.32 27.24 -5.12
C ALA A 64 4.04 27.68 -4.38
N ILE A 65 3.49 26.87 -3.46
CA ILE A 65 2.14 27.15 -2.89
C ILE A 65 2.15 28.26 -1.84
N GLU A 66 3.16 28.33 -0.97
CA GLU A 66 3.01 29.07 0.28
C GLU A 66 3.23 30.59 0.15
N ASN A 67 3.78 31.08 -0.96
CA ASN A 67 4.12 32.51 -1.12
C ASN A 67 3.88 33.08 -2.53
N ASP A 68 3.20 32.36 -3.43
CA ASP A 68 2.91 32.81 -4.80
C ASP A 68 1.44 32.53 -5.15
N PRO A 69 0.54 33.55 -5.11
CA PRO A 69 -0.87 33.37 -5.46
C PRO A 69 -1.08 32.85 -6.90
N ILE A 70 -0.22 33.25 -7.84
CA ILE A 70 -0.31 32.80 -9.25
C ILE A 70 0.17 31.35 -9.35
N GLY A 71 1.23 31.01 -8.63
CA GLY A 71 1.72 29.64 -8.49
C GLY A 71 0.69 28.71 -7.87
N HIS A 72 -0.04 29.20 -6.86
CA HIS A 72 -1.10 28.46 -6.18
C HIS A 72 -2.25 28.09 -7.12
N GLU A 73 -2.81 29.06 -7.85
CA GLU A 73 -3.92 28.83 -8.80
C GLU A 73 -3.53 27.81 -9.88
N LYS A 74 -2.30 27.90 -10.41
CA LYS A 74 -1.77 26.93 -11.38
C LYS A 74 -1.65 25.52 -10.81
N ILE A 75 -1.33 25.39 -9.52
CA ILE A 75 -1.25 24.06 -8.88
C ILE A 75 -2.65 23.49 -8.67
N VAL A 76 -3.61 24.32 -8.26
CA VAL A 76 -5.02 23.91 -8.14
C VAL A 76 -5.54 23.40 -9.49
N GLU A 77 -5.30 24.14 -10.57
CA GLU A 77 -5.69 23.73 -11.94
C GLU A 77 -5.04 22.39 -12.35
N LYS A 78 -3.73 22.23 -12.10
CA LYS A 78 -3.02 20.97 -12.39
C LYS A 78 -3.55 19.78 -11.59
N ILE A 79 -3.86 19.98 -10.32
CA ILE A 79 -4.43 18.93 -9.47
C ILE A 79 -5.82 18.54 -10.00
N ARG A 80 -6.66 19.52 -10.34
CA ARG A 80 -7.98 19.28 -10.92
C ARG A 80 -7.88 18.47 -12.22
N ASP A 81 -7.07 18.94 -13.18
CA ASP A 81 -6.91 18.28 -14.47
C ASP A 81 -6.37 16.85 -14.31
N ALA A 82 -5.36 16.65 -13.46
CA ALA A 82 -4.83 15.32 -13.20
C ALA A 82 -5.85 14.39 -12.51
N SER A 83 -6.64 14.92 -11.58
CA SER A 83 -7.71 14.16 -10.92
C SER A 83 -8.85 13.79 -11.86
N GLU A 84 -9.29 14.69 -12.74
CA GLU A 84 -10.38 14.44 -13.70
C GLU A 84 -9.95 13.52 -14.84
N THR A 85 -8.73 13.71 -15.35
CA THR A 85 -8.23 13.00 -16.54
C THR A 85 -7.62 11.64 -16.18
N TRP A 86 -6.87 11.56 -15.08
CA TRP A 86 -6.11 10.36 -14.71
C TRP A 86 -6.65 9.66 -13.47
N GLY A 87 -7.24 10.39 -12.52
CA GLY A 87 -7.57 9.87 -11.20
C GLY A 87 -6.36 9.62 -10.30
N PHE A 88 -5.14 9.92 -10.76
CA PHE A 88 -3.91 9.82 -9.98
C PHE A 88 -2.79 10.71 -10.55
N PHE A 89 -1.85 11.12 -9.69
CA PHE A 89 -0.68 11.94 -10.04
C PHE A 89 0.45 11.72 -9.03
N GLN A 90 1.66 12.15 -9.39
CA GLN A 90 2.80 12.20 -8.50
C GLN A 90 2.98 13.61 -7.94
N VAL A 91 3.52 13.72 -6.72
CA VAL A 91 3.89 15.00 -6.12
C VAL A 91 5.38 15.04 -5.83
N VAL A 92 6.01 16.19 -6.07
CA VAL A 92 7.40 16.49 -5.70
C VAL A 92 7.43 17.74 -4.83
N ASN A 93 8.54 17.96 -4.12
CA ASN A 93 8.69 19.07 -3.17
C ASN A 93 7.54 19.13 -2.14
N HIS A 94 7.04 17.96 -1.74
CA HIS A 94 5.87 17.79 -0.85
C HIS A 94 6.17 18.05 0.64
N GLY A 95 7.40 18.45 0.98
CA GLY A 95 7.79 18.83 2.35
C GLY A 95 7.99 17.67 3.35
N ILE A 96 8.00 16.42 2.88
CA ILE A 96 8.42 15.29 3.73
C ILE A 96 9.93 15.13 3.57
N PRO A 97 10.73 15.17 4.65
CA PRO A 97 12.16 15.00 4.56
C PRO A 97 12.52 13.66 3.91
N VAL A 98 13.49 13.66 3.00
CA VAL A 98 13.97 12.44 2.33
C VAL A 98 14.45 11.41 3.34
N SER A 99 15.10 11.84 4.43
CA SER A 99 15.52 10.96 5.53
C SER A 99 14.36 10.19 6.17
N VAL A 100 13.19 10.83 6.32
CA VAL A 100 11.98 10.19 6.88
C VAL A 100 11.44 9.14 5.91
N LEU A 101 11.40 9.45 4.61
CA LEU A 101 10.98 8.50 3.57
C LEU A 101 11.89 7.26 3.53
N GLU A 102 13.21 7.48 3.50
CA GLU A 102 14.18 6.40 3.47
C GLU A 102 14.15 5.55 4.73
N GLU A 103 14.02 6.17 5.90
CA GLU A 103 13.97 5.43 7.15
C GLU A 103 12.64 4.69 7.31
N MET A 104 11.53 5.20 6.76
CA MET A 104 10.27 4.44 6.72
C MET A 104 10.44 3.18 5.86
N LEU A 105 11.08 3.30 4.68
CA LEU A 105 11.39 2.14 3.83
C LEU A 105 12.30 1.12 4.55
N ARG A 106 13.33 1.59 5.25
CA ARG A 106 14.20 0.73 6.07
C ARG A 106 13.44 0.08 7.22
N GLY A 107 12.55 0.81 7.91
CA GLY A 107 11.70 0.30 8.98
C GLY A 107 10.77 -0.83 8.52
N VAL A 108 10.09 -0.66 7.38
CA VAL A 108 9.23 -1.71 6.81
C VAL A 108 10.06 -2.94 6.45
N ARG A 109 11.22 -2.77 5.81
CA ARG A 109 12.12 -3.90 5.51
C ARG A 109 12.56 -4.62 6.79
N ARG A 110 12.96 -3.87 7.83
CA ARG A 110 13.32 -4.43 9.13
C ARG A 110 12.18 -5.28 9.69
N PHE A 111 10.94 -4.80 9.64
CA PHE A 111 9.77 -5.58 10.08
C PHE A 111 9.64 -6.90 9.33
N PHE A 112 9.67 -6.88 7.99
CA PHE A 112 9.47 -8.08 7.19
C PHE A 112 10.63 -9.10 7.31
N GLU A 113 11.85 -8.65 7.56
CA GLU A 113 13.02 -9.51 7.80
C GLU A 113 13.14 -10.04 9.24
N GLN A 114 12.22 -9.68 10.16
CA GLN A 114 12.18 -10.32 11.48
C GLN A 114 11.81 -11.80 11.39
N GLU A 115 12.19 -12.53 12.44
CA GLU A 115 11.74 -13.90 12.68
C GLU A 115 10.22 -14.03 12.57
N THR A 116 9.77 -15.14 11.97
CA THR A 116 8.35 -15.39 11.72
C THR A 116 7.50 -15.27 12.99
N GLU A 117 8.01 -15.76 14.13
CA GLU A 117 7.28 -15.72 15.41
C GLU A 117 7.08 -14.29 15.95
N VAL A 118 7.96 -13.35 15.63
CA VAL A 118 7.78 -11.93 15.98
C VAL A 118 6.66 -11.33 15.15
N LYS A 119 6.68 -11.54 13.83
CA LYS A 119 5.66 -11.01 12.91
C LYS A 119 4.27 -11.60 13.19
N LYS A 120 4.20 -12.89 13.56
CA LYS A 120 2.94 -13.58 13.91
C LYS A 120 2.15 -12.93 15.04
N GLN A 121 2.81 -12.17 15.93
CA GLN A 121 2.13 -11.42 17.00
C GLN A 121 1.17 -10.35 16.45
N PHE A 122 1.47 -9.84 15.25
CA PHE A 122 0.63 -8.87 14.54
C PHE A 122 -0.32 -9.54 13.54
N TYR A 123 -0.27 -10.87 13.41
CA TYR A 123 -1.08 -11.57 12.41
C TYR A 123 -2.54 -11.63 12.79
N THR A 124 -3.40 -10.96 12.02
CA THR A 124 -4.83 -10.92 12.29
C THR A 124 -5.68 -10.72 11.04
N ARG A 125 -6.89 -11.28 11.08
CA ARG A 125 -7.98 -11.00 10.13
C ARG A 125 -9.09 -10.14 10.74
N ASP A 126 -8.96 -9.79 12.02
CA ASP A 126 -9.90 -8.89 12.70
C ASP A 126 -9.65 -7.46 12.22
N VAL A 127 -10.60 -6.97 11.41
CA VAL A 127 -10.57 -5.63 10.82
C VAL A 127 -10.74 -4.50 11.84
N THR A 128 -11.08 -4.83 13.10
CA THR A 128 -11.16 -3.83 14.18
C THR A 128 -9.81 -3.54 14.83
N GLN A 129 -8.79 -4.39 14.59
CA GLN A 129 -7.45 -4.17 15.11
C GLN A 129 -6.79 -2.97 14.43
N LYS A 130 -6.06 -2.17 15.22
CA LYS A 130 -5.37 -0.99 14.71
C LYS A 130 -4.08 -1.31 13.97
N VAL A 131 -3.44 -2.42 14.33
CA VAL A 131 -2.18 -2.90 13.75
C VAL A 131 -2.45 -4.27 13.15
N VAL A 132 -2.19 -4.42 11.86
CA VAL A 132 -2.52 -5.63 11.12
C VAL A 132 -1.33 -6.05 10.27
N TYR A 133 -0.93 -7.29 10.42
CA TYR A 133 -0.10 -8.02 9.48
C TYR A 133 -0.92 -9.18 8.92
N ASN A 134 -1.03 -9.31 7.61
CA ASN A 134 -1.61 -10.50 6.97
C ASN A 134 -1.27 -10.55 5.48
N SER A 135 -1.66 -11.64 4.84
CA SER A 135 -1.67 -11.75 3.39
C SER A 135 -3.11 -11.81 2.92
N ASN A 136 -3.49 -10.85 2.08
CA ASN A 136 -4.83 -10.68 1.51
C ASN A 136 -5.93 -10.52 2.58
N SER A 137 -6.41 -9.29 2.78
CA SER A 137 -7.55 -9.03 3.68
C SER A 137 -8.83 -9.76 3.23
N ASP A 138 -8.98 -9.98 1.94
CA ASP A 138 -10.09 -10.62 1.24
C ASP A 138 -9.82 -12.10 0.88
N LEU A 139 -8.86 -12.76 1.54
CA LEU A 139 -8.38 -14.11 1.18
C LEU A 139 -9.50 -15.12 0.90
N TYR A 140 -10.56 -15.12 1.71
CA TYR A 140 -11.65 -16.09 1.62
C TYR A 140 -12.76 -15.69 0.63
N SER A 141 -12.82 -14.42 0.21
CA SER A 141 -13.83 -13.91 -0.73
C SER A 141 -13.28 -13.69 -2.14
N SER A 142 -11.99 -13.42 -2.28
CA SER A 142 -11.36 -13.22 -3.59
C SER A 142 -11.25 -14.55 -4.35
N PRO A 143 -11.47 -14.57 -5.68
CA PRO A 143 -11.21 -15.76 -6.50
C PRO A 143 -9.72 -16.11 -6.56
N VAL A 144 -8.84 -15.11 -6.47
CA VAL A 144 -7.37 -15.25 -6.58
C VAL A 144 -6.69 -14.41 -5.51
N ALA A 145 -5.79 -15.01 -4.73
CA ALA A 145 -4.98 -14.31 -3.75
C ALA A 145 -3.82 -13.58 -4.44
N ASN A 146 -3.43 -12.42 -3.92
CA ASN A 146 -2.23 -11.71 -4.36
C ASN A 146 -0.98 -12.32 -3.76
N TRP A 147 0.10 -12.38 -4.54
CA TRP A 147 1.44 -12.75 -4.08
C TRP A 147 2.09 -11.59 -3.30
N ARG A 148 1.51 -11.24 -2.14
CA ARG A 148 1.89 -10.08 -1.32
C ARG A 148 1.56 -10.32 0.15
N ASP A 149 2.44 -9.81 1.01
CA ASP A 149 2.15 -9.59 2.42
C ASP A 149 1.94 -8.10 2.70
N THR A 150 1.03 -7.80 3.63
CA THR A 150 0.65 -6.45 3.99
C THR A 150 0.86 -6.23 5.48
N PHE A 151 1.51 -5.13 5.82
CA PHE A 151 1.48 -4.54 7.14
C PHE A 151 0.84 -3.16 7.03
N PHE A 152 -0.16 -2.87 7.87
CA PHE A 152 -0.72 -1.53 7.96
C PHE A 152 -1.13 -1.18 9.38
N CYS A 153 -1.20 0.11 9.65
CA CYS A 153 -1.54 0.66 10.94
C CYS A 153 -2.47 1.87 10.81
N PHE A 154 -3.60 1.85 11.51
CA PHE A 154 -4.52 2.98 11.59
C PHE A 154 -3.99 4.05 12.54
N MET A 155 -3.32 5.07 11.99
CA MET A 155 -2.72 6.17 12.76
C MET A 155 -3.68 7.29 13.14
N ALA A 156 -4.91 7.28 12.60
CA ALA A 156 -5.95 8.29 12.83
C ALA A 156 -7.34 7.64 12.87
N PRO A 157 -8.34 8.24 13.54
CA PRO A 157 -8.21 9.42 14.40
C PRO A 157 -7.53 9.10 15.74
N ASN A 158 -7.53 7.83 16.15
CA ASN A 158 -6.99 7.36 17.42
C ASN A 158 -5.82 6.40 17.16
N PRO A 159 -4.56 6.85 17.10
CA PRO A 159 -3.42 5.98 16.86
C PRO A 159 -3.29 4.89 17.97
N PRO A 160 -2.59 3.78 17.70
CA PRO A 160 -2.15 2.87 18.74
C PRO A 160 -1.18 3.56 19.69
N LYS A 161 -1.04 3.01 20.89
CA LYS A 161 0.09 3.35 21.76
C LYS A 161 1.39 2.89 21.11
N PRO A 162 2.53 3.57 21.35
CA PRO A 162 3.80 3.18 20.75
C PRO A 162 4.14 1.70 20.98
N GLU A 163 3.86 1.16 22.16
CA GLU A 163 4.16 -0.23 22.53
C GLU A 163 3.35 -1.27 21.72
N GLU A 164 2.24 -0.85 21.11
CA GLU A 164 1.41 -1.70 20.23
C GLU A 164 1.98 -1.78 18.80
N LEU A 165 2.94 -0.91 18.44
CA LEU A 165 3.61 -0.93 17.14
C LEU A 165 4.82 -1.86 17.15
N PRO A 166 5.16 -2.49 16.01
CA PRO A 166 6.38 -3.29 15.89
C PRO A 166 7.62 -2.46 16.20
N ASP A 167 8.48 -2.96 17.10
CA ASP A 167 9.73 -2.30 17.49
C ASP A 167 10.58 -1.91 16.26
N ALA A 168 10.56 -2.74 15.22
CA ALA A 168 11.34 -2.56 14.00
C ALA A 168 11.05 -1.24 13.25
N CYS A 169 9.85 -0.69 13.36
CA CYS A 169 9.43 0.52 12.64
C CYS A 169 8.64 1.53 13.50
N ARG A 170 8.49 1.30 14.81
CA ARG A 170 7.67 2.12 15.72
C ARG A 170 7.88 3.63 15.57
N ASP A 171 9.10 4.09 15.84
CA ASP A 171 9.37 5.52 15.96
C ASP A 171 9.19 6.23 14.61
N ILE A 172 9.71 5.61 13.55
CA ILE A 172 9.61 6.16 12.20
C ILE A 172 8.18 6.12 11.66
N GLN A 173 7.39 5.11 11.99
CA GLN A 173 5.96 5.05 11.63
C GLN A 173 5.18 6.23 12.24
N ILE A 174 5.46 6.57 13.50
CA ILE A 174 4.85 7.72 14.19
C ILE A 174 5.28 9.04 13.57
N GLU A 175 6.56 9.19 13.22
CA GLU A 175 7.06 10.41 12.58
C GLU A 175 6.48 10.55 11.17
N TYR A 176 6.59 9.51 10.35
CA TYR A 176 6.10 9.47 8.98
C TYR A 176 4.59 9.77 8.92
N SER A 177 3.79 9.22 9.84
CA SER A 177 2.35 9.48 9.86
C SER A 177 2.00 10.95 10.07
N LYS A 178 2.78 11.69 10.88
CA LYS A 178 2.58 13.14 11.08
C LYS A 178 2.84 13.91 9.78
N HIS A 179 3.87 13.52 9.03
CA HIS A 179 4.20 14.13 7.74
C HIS A 179 3.13 13.83 6.70
N VAL A 180 2.71 12.57 6.57
CA VAL A 180 1.66 12.16 5.63
C VAL A 180 0.32 12.83 5.97
N LEU A 181 -0.03 12.96 7.25
CA LEU A 181 -1.27 13.63 7.65
C LEU A 181 -1.28 15.10 7.23
N ARG A 182 -0.18 15.83 7.44
CA ARG A 182 -0.04 17.23 6.97
C ARG A 182 -0.13 17.34 5.45
N LEU A 183 0.56 16.45 4.74
CA LEU A 183 0.49 16.42 3.27
C LEU A 183 -0.93 16.11 2.79
N GLY A 184 -1.62 15.17 3.44
CA GLY A 184 -3.01 14.83 3.15
C GLY A 184 -3.93 16.05 3.28
N PHE A 185 -3.86 16.78 4.41
CA PHE A 185 -4.66 18.00 4.58
C PHE A 185 -4.39 19.05 3.51
N ARG A 186 -3.13 19.23 3.12
CA ARG A 186 -2.74 20.15 2.05
C ARG A 186 -3.32 19.74 0.70
N LEU A 187 -3.21 18.47 0.32
CA LEU A 187 -3.76 17.95 -0.93
C LEU A 187 -5.29 18.01 -0.96
N PHE A 188 -5.95 17.66 0.14
CA PHE A 188 -7.41 17.79 0.23
C PHE A 188 -7.88 19.24 0.16
N GLY A 189 -7.13 20.18 0.72
CA GLY A 189 -7.36 21.62 0.55
C GLY A 189 -7.35 22.00 -0.94
N LEU A 190 -6.25 21.70 -1.64
CA LEU A 190 -6.10 22.02 -3.06
C LEU A 190 -7.17 21.36 -3.95
N LEU A 191 -7.51 20.09 -3.68
CA LEU A 191 -8.59 19.38 -4.37
C LEU A 191 -9.95 20.06 -4.14
N SER A 192 -10.20 20.51 -2.91
CA SER A 192 -11.46 21.18 -2.58
C SER A 192 -11.59 22.52 -3.29
N GLU A 193 -10.50 23.27 -3.47
CA GLU A 193 -10.51 24.53 -4.21
C GLU A 193 -10.80 24.33 -5.69
N GLY A 194 -10.16 23.34 -6.33
CA GLY A 194 -10.39 23.02 -7.74
C GLY A 194 -11.78 22.44 -8.03
N SER A 195 -12.53 21.99 -7.00
CA SER A 195 -13.88 21.45 -7.18
C SER A 195 -14.95 22.53 -7.38
N TRP A 196 -14.63 23.81 -7.11
CA TRP A 196 -15.60 24.93 -7.19
C TRP A 196 -15.33 25.90 -8.35
N THR A 197 -14.38 25.57 -9.25
CA THR A 197 -13.94 26.42 -10.38
C THR A 197 -14.08 25.67 -11.71
#